data_AF-A0A6N7UTC9-F1
#
_entry.id   AF-A0A6N7UTC9-F1
#
_cell.length_a   1.000
_cell.length_b   1.000
_cell.length_c   1.000
_cell.angle_alpha   90.00
_cell.angle_beta   90.00
_cell.angle_gamma   90.00
#
_symmetry.space_group_name_H-M   'P 1'
#
loop_
_entity.id
_entity.type
_entity.pdbx_description
1 polymer ?
#
loop_
_entity_poly.entity_id
_entity_poly.type
_entity_poly.pdbx_seq_one_letter_code
_entity_poly.pdbx_strand_id
1 'polypeptide(L)'
;MKLEEGRRKDKEIKDKGTKKKENKEEKRKSRKRKTKITGGEAAKGEKQTAGGKDGSKRGFAMKKKIIAGGLILLAACFIWYLFGGKRELRQMYEETAKEEKVLSLKKEKEKFLNAHKKVLDAEEAEKLKAVLEEQIAKLQEAGWSSKAVAGGYVHQLDTKKDLKTAQEQLETMFADSQVFGSRVFQELWQKEAKGIKKKRARQLLTYSLQLVGAPEELSGEEEETGRLVEKFSDELQPDDYFWGSFARVVQKAFPRQELSRMDPLAKQIHQFRYVISAQQAQWVRENFREKGQTDKDALVAYLAAKRKAKEAVDQFGLEEFRYFVEYDLEESSRLHNKVATLRGQSGSVVIRYPNYDTLVNIKIVMNFHTEFILSSEGRFVNELDPEGTDTNGIINGASFNYANKNNKLHRTLDITPVRAHDPAYRKAVTRTADYVYQAPNNIRTELVQVGTGDWSESYFNKKGLYSYQKKSCSQSVRKEIKRLKKAVKEAADE
;
A
#
# COMPACT_ATOMS: atom_id res chain seq x y z
N MET A 1 49.73 -26.38 11.81
CA MET A 1 48.74 -25.28 11.78
C MET A 1 48.26 -24.90 10.36
N LYS A 2 49.07 -24.47 9.39
CA LYS A 2 48.56 -24.09 8.05
C LYS A 2 48.08 -25.25 7.14
N LEU A 3 48.49 -26.49 7.42
CA LEU A 3 48.04 -27.71 6.70
C LEU A 3 46.69 -28.28 7.21
N GLU A 4 46.29 -27.98 8.45
CA GLU A 4 45.01 -28.42 9.03
C GLU A 4 43.83 -27.52 8.64
N GLU A 5 44.08 -26.23 8.41
CA GLU A 5 43.07 -25.29 7.90
C GLU A 5 42.65 -25.59 6.46
N GLY A 6 43.56 -26.10 5.63
CA GLY A 6 43.26 -26.55 4.26
C GLY A 6 42.30 -27.75 4.25
N ARG A 7 42.57 -28.77 5.08
CA ARG A 7 41.71 -29.96 5.18
C ARG A 7 40.32 -29.67 5.75
N ARG A 8 40.18 -28.68 6.64
CA ARG A 8 38.86 -28.27 7.18
C ARG A 8 38.00 -27.58 6.12
N LYS A 9 38.59 -26.74 5.26
CA LYS A 9 37.87 -26.06 4.17
C LYS A 9 37.39 -27.03 3.07
N ASP A 10 38.19 -28.04 2.73
CA ASP A 10 37.79 -29.04 1.74
C ASP A 10 36.67 -29.97 2.23
N LYS A 11 36.62 -30.26 3.53
CA LYS A 11 35.53 -31.02 4.15
C LYS A 11 34.21 -30.22 4.16
N GLU A 12 34.29 -28.92 4.40
CA GLU A 12 33.12 -28.02 4.40
C GLU A 12 32.53 -27.79 2.99
N ILE A 13 33.36 -27.80 1.95
CA ILE A 13 32.91 -27.69 0.55
C ILE A 13 32.25 -28.99 0.07
N LYS A 14 32.79 -30.16 0.46
CA LYS A 14 32.17 -31.46 0.16
C LYS A 14 30.80 -31.60 0.82
N ASP A 15 30.64 -31.24 2.10
CA ASP A 15 29.35 -31.31 2.82
C ASP A 15 28.28 -30.37 2.24
N LYS A 16 28.67 -29.19 1.75
CA LYS A 16 27.75 -28.26 1.06
C LYS A 16 27.30 -28.82 -0.31
N GLY A 17 28.15 -29.59 -0.97
CA GLY A 17 27.81 -30.30 -2.22
C GLY A 17 26.79 -31.42 -2.01
N THR A 18 26.93 -32.21 -0.94
CA THR A 18 26.04 -33.34 -0.62
C THR A 18 24.64 -32.86 -0.21
N LYS A 19 24.54 -31.85 0.67
CA LYS A 19 23.25 -31.26 1.07
C LYS A 19 22.47 -30.63 -0.09
N LYS A 20 23.17 -30.14 -1.13
CA LYS A 20 22.52 -29.55 -2.31
C LYS A 20 21.98 -30.62 -3.28
N LYS A 21 22.55 -31.84 -3.28
CA LYS A 21 22.04 -32.99 -4.05
C LYS A 21 20.80 -33.61 -3.38
N GLU A 22 20.81 -33.81 -2.06
CA GLU A 22 19.66 -34.36 -1.32
C GLU A 22 18.40 -33.49 -1.45
N ASN A 23 18.55 -32.17 -1.35
CA ASN A 23 17.44 -31.21 -1.46
C ASN A 23 16.86 -31.12 -2.91
N LYS A 24 17.65 -31.52 -3.92
CA LYS A 24 17.20 -31.59 -5.32
C LYS A 24 16.43 -32.88 -5.60
N GLU A 25 16.77 -33.96 -4.92
CA GLU A 25 16.11 -35.26 -5.04
C GLU A 25 14.77 -35.30 -4.30
N GLU A 26 14.69 -34.64 -3.14
CA GLU A 26 13.44 -34.49 -2.37
C GLU A 26 12.38 -33.65 -3.12
N LYS A 27 12.79 -32.58 -3.81
CA LYS A 27 11.92 -31.81 -4.72
C LYS A 27 11.43 -32.63 -5.92
N ARG A 28 12.21 -33.61 -6.38
CA ARG A 28 11.83 -34.49 -7.50
C ARG A 28 10.82 -35.56 -7.06
N LYS A 29 10.92 -36.07 -5.82
CA LYS A 29 9.95 -37.00 -5.22
C LYS A 29 8.61 -36.30 -4.87
N SER A 30 8.65 -35.04 -4.43
CA SER A 30 7.46 -34.20 -4.20
C SER A 30 6.62 -33.97 -5.46
N ARG A 31 7.27 -33.67 -6.61
CA ARG A 31 6.57 -33.47 -7.89
C ARG A 31 5.91 -34.73 -8.43
N LYS A 32 6.47 -35.93 -8.21
CA LYS A 32 5.86 -37.21 -8.61
C LYS A 32 4.64 -37.61 -7.77
N ARG A 33 4.47 -37.08 -6.56
CA ARG A 33 3.27 -37.33 -5.73
C ARG A 33 2.07 -36.47 -6.11
N LYS A 34 2.29 -35.27 -6.66
CA LYS A 34 1.19 -34.38 -7.10
C LYS A 34 0.51 -34.81 -8.41
N THR A 35 1.18 -35.58 -9.26
CA THR A 35 0.61 -36.08 -10.53
C THR A 35 -0.21 -37.37 -10.40
N LYS A 36 -0.33 -37.95 -9.20
CA LYS A 36 -1.05 -39.23 -8.97
C LYS A 36 -2.43 -39.08 -8.30
N ILE A 37 -2.88 -37.85 -8.00
CA ILE A 37 -4.12 -37.59 -7.23
C ILE A 37 -5.28 -37.07 -8.11
N THR A 38 -5.04 -36.79 -9.39
CA THR A 38 -6.08 -36.36 -10.34
C THR A 38 -6.30 -37.43 -11.40
N GLY A 39 -7.08 -38.45 -11.09
CA GLY A 39 -7.48 -39.48 -12.05
C GLY A 39 -8.49 -40.47 -11.44
N GLY A 40 -9.72 -40.45 -11.97
CA GLY A 40 -10.84 -41.34 -11.61
C GLY A 40 -11.93 -40.61 -10.81
N GLU A 41 -13.22 -40.67 -11.11
CA GLU A 41 -14.03 -41.45 -12.05
C GLU A 41 -15.35 -40.72 -12.27
N ALA A 42 -15.96 -40.94 -13.44
CA ALA A 42 -17.33 -40.58 -13.77
C ALA A 42 -18.26 -41.78 -13.52
N ALA A 43 -19.51 -41.51 -13.08
CA ALA A 43 -20.76 -41.94 -13.75
C ALA A 43 -21.96 -42.22 -12.82
N LYS A 44 -23.13 -41.73 -13.28
CA LYS A 44 -24.51 -42.26 -13.22
C LYS A 44 -25.39 -42.10 -11.96
N GLY A 45 -26.62 -41.64 -12.20
CA GLY A 45 -27.80 -41.81 -11.33
C GLY A 45 -28.93 -40.82 -11.60
N GLU A 46 -30.06 -41.30 -12.14
CA GLU A 46 -31.19 -40.59 -12.77
C GLU A 46 -32.27 -39.94 -11.85
N LYS A 47 -33.02 -38.97 -12.46
CA LYS A 47 -34.49 -38.67 -12.41
C LYS A 47 -35.13 -38.26 -11.07
N GLN A 48 -36.20 -37.48 -10.96
CA GLN A 48 -37.12 -36.63 -11.76
C GLN A 48 -37.89 -35.79 -10.70
N THR A 49 -38.41 -34.59 -10.94
CA THR A 49 -39.79 -34.32 -11.44
C THR A 49 -39.98 -32.84 -11.81
N ALA A 50 -41.11 -32.58 -12.49
CA ALA A 50 -41.40 -31.50 -13.42
C ALA A 50 -42.04 -30.23 -12.82
N GLY A 51 -42.02 -29.15 -13.62
CA GLY A 51 -43.01 -28.07 -13.55
C GLY A 51 -42.65 -26.80 -14.36
N GLY A 52 -43.32 -26.57 -15.50
CA GLY A 52 -43.54 -25.20 -16.04
C GLY A 52 -42.88 -24.84 -17.38
N LYS A 53 -43.56 -25.12 -18.50
CA LYS A 53 -43.50 -24.35 -19.77
C LYS A 53 -44.26 -23.02 -19.54
N ASP A 54 -44.06 -21.90 -20.24
CA ASP A 54 -43.70 -21.66 -21.63
C ASP A 54 -43.28 -20.17 -21.76
N GLY A 55 -42.31 -19.86 -22.61
CA GLY A 55 -41.85 -18.47 -22.82
C GLY A 55 -40.48 -18.28 -23.50
N SER A 56 -39.80 -19.36 -23.88
CA SER A 56 -38.37 -19.29 -24.24
C SER A 56 -38.06 -19.28 -25.75
N LYS A 57 -39.03 -19.38 -26.68
CA LYS A 57 -38.68 -19.66 -28.09
C LYS A 57 -38.30 -18.44 -28.95
N ARG A 58 -38.68 -17.21 -28.58
CA ARG A 58 -38.25 -15.98 -29.32
C ARG A 58 -36.91 -15.39 -28.82
N GLY A 59 -36.59 -15.53 -27.53
CA GLY A 59 -35.31 -15.09 -26.97
C GLY A 59 -34.11 -15.95 -27.39
N PHE A 60 -34.33 -17.24 -27.69
CA PHE A 60 -33.24 -18.17 -28.02
C PHE A 60 -32.66 -17.97 -29.43
N ALA A 61 -33.50 -17.56 -30.39
CA ALA A 61 -33.06 -17.26 -31.76
C ALA A 61 -32.30 -15.92 -31.86
N MET A 62 -32.69 -14.93 -31.04
CA MET A 62 -32.00 -13.64 -30.96
C MET A 62 -30.64 -13.78 -30.25
N LYS A 63 -30.56 -14.58 -29.17
CA LYS A 63 -29.29 -14.92 -28.50
C LYS A 63 -28.30 -15.67 -29.41
N LYS A 64 -28.76 -16.60 -30.27
CA LYS A 64 -27.87 -17.28 -31.24
C LYS A 64 -27.29 -16.35 -32.29
N LYS A 65 -28.04 -15.34 -32.76
CA LYS A 65 -27.53 -14.33 -33.72
C LYS A 65 -26.53 -13.37 -33.08
N ILE A 66 -26.74 -12.97 -31.82
CA ILE A 66 -25.80 -12.13 -31.06
C ILE A 66 -24.50 -12.89 -30.75
N ILE A 67 -24.59 -14.17 -30.38
CA ILE A 67 -23.44 -15.04 -30.13
C ILE A 67 -22.64 -15.30 -31.42
N ALA A 68 -23.31 -15.51 -32.56
CA ALA A 68 -22.65 -15.66 -33.85
C ALA A 68 -21.96 -14.36 -34.31
N GLY A 69 -22.59 -13.20 -34.11
CA GLY A 69 -21.98 -11.88 -34.38
C GLY A 69 -20.76 -11.59 -33.52
N GLY A 70 -20.79 -11.95 -32.23
CA GLY A 70 -19.64 -11.84 -31.32
C GLY A 70 -18.48 -12.76 -31.67
N LEU A 71 -18.76 -13.99 -32.12
CA LEU A 71 -17.74 -14.93 -32.61
C LEU A 71 -17.05 -14.45 -33.90
N ILE A 72 -17.80 -13.82 -34.80
CA ILE A 72 -17.24 -13.20 -36.02
C ILE A 72 -16.37 -12.00 -35.67
N LEU A 73 -16.77 -11.18 -34.68
CA LEU A 73 -15.98 -10.04 -34.21
C LEU A 73 -14.67 -10.49 -33.55
N LEU A 74 -14.72 -11.56 -32.74
CA LEU A 74 -13.54 -12.16 -32.10
C LEU A 74 -12.59 -12.79 -33.13
N ALA A 75 -13.13 -13.49 -34.13
CA ALA A 75 -12.33 -14.03 -35.22
C ALA A 75 -11.69 -12.90 -36.07
N ALA A 76 -12.41 -11.81 -36.34
CA ALA A 76 -11.89 -10.64 -37.02
C ALA A 76 -10.80 -9.93 -36.21
N CYS A 77 -10.96 -9.79 -34.89
CA CYS A 77 -9.93 -9.25 -33.99
C CYS A 77 -8.69 -10.16 -33.92
N PHE A 78 -8.89 -11.48 -33.93
CA PHE A 78 -7.81 -12.47 -33.91
C PHE A 78 -7.04 -12.50 -35.24
N ILE A 79 -7.75 -12.40 -36.37
CA ILE A 79 -7.15 -12.25 -37.71
C ILE A 79 -6.43 -10.90 -37.82
N TRP A 80 -7.02 -9.81 -37.34
CA TRP A 80 -6.35 -8.50 -37.27
C TRP A 80 -5.07 -8.58 -36.44
N TYR A 81 -5.10 -9.19 -35.26
CA TYR A 81 -3.91 -9.40 -34.41
C TYR A 81 -2.83 -10.25 -35.08
N LEU A 82 -3.20 -11.26 -35.87
CA LEU A 82 -2.28 -12.15 -36.58
C LEU A 82 -1.69 -11.51 -37.86
N PHE A 83 -2.43 -10.64 -38.55
CA PHE A 83 -2.07 -10.13 -39.88
C PHE A 83 -1.71 -8.64 -39.96
N GLY A 84 -1.74 -7.88 -38.86
CA GLY A 84 -1.30 -6.47 -38.87
C GLY A 84 -1.33 -5.75 -37.52
N GLY A 85 -2.24 -6.15 -36.63
CA GLY A 85 -2.49 -5.51 -35.33
C GLY A 85 -1.30 -5.54 -34.37
N LYS A 86 -0.40 -6.53 -34.44
CA LYS A 86 0.88 -6.47 -33.67
C LYS A 86 1.80 -5.35 -34.14
N ARG A 87 1.79 -5.02 -35.42
CA ARG A 87 2.63 -3.97 -36.01
C ARG A 87 2.01 -2.60 -35.75
N GLU A 88 0.69 -2.49 -35.84
CA GLU A 88 -0.08 -1.30 -35.48
C GLU A 88 -0.06 -1.03 -33.97
N LEU A 89 -0.24 -2.03 -33.10
CA LEU A 89 -0.07 -1.89 -31.65
C LEU A 89 1.37 -1.53 -31.29
N ARG A 90 2.38 -2.10 -31.96
CA ARG A 90 3.77 -1.73 -31.75
C ARG A 90 4.07 -0.32 -32.25
N GLN A 91 3.50 0.11 -33.37
CA GLN A 91 3.56 1.48 -33.85
C GLN A 91 2.85 2.43 -32.90
N MET A 92 1.65 2.11 -32.40
CA MET A 92 0.95 2.90 -31.39
C MET A 92 1.73 2.96 -30.08
N TYR A 93 2.33 1.85 -29.62
CA TYR A 93 3.21 1.83 -28.44
C TYR A 93 4.50 2.61 -28.69
N GLU A 94 5.06 2.55 -29.89
CA GLU A 94 6.25 3.32 -30.29
C GLU A 94 5.93 4.80 -30.51
N GLU A 95 4.71 5.14 -30.93
CA GLU A 95 4.18 6.49 -31.11
C GLU A 95 3.82 7.11 -29.78
N THR A 96 3.08 6.43 -28.90
CA THR A 96 2.89 6.86 -27.50
C THR A 96 4.21 6.91 -26.74
N ALA A 97 5.14 5.98 -26.98
CA ALA A 97 6.49 6.06 -26.41
C ALA A 97 7.36 7.15 -27.06
N LYS A 98 7.04 7.61 -28.28
CA LYS A 98 7.66 8.77 -28.95
C LYS A 98 7.05 10.10 -28.49
N GLU A 99 5.74 10.16 -28.28
CA GLU A 99 5.00 11.29 -27.69
C GLU A 99 5.41 11.50 -26.23
N GLU A 100 5.48 10.43 -25.43
CA GLU A 100 6.08 10.48 -24.09
C GLU A 100 7.55 10.90 -24.10
N LYS A 101 8.27 10.67 -25.22
CA LYS A 101 9.70 10.96 -25.33
C LYS A 101 10.01 12.44 -25.52
N VAL A 102 9.08 13.29 -25.96
CA VAL A 102 9.32 14.75 -25.97
C VAL A 102 8.02 15.56 -25.81
N LEU A 103 7.29 15.36 -24.70
CA LEU A 103 6.42 16.42 -24.18
C LEU A 103 7.31 17.63 -23.84
N SER A 104 7.33 18.60 -24.74
CA SER A 104 8.07 19.84 -24.59
C SER A 104 7.15 20.88 -23.98
N LEU A 105 7.53 21.43 -22.83
CA LEU A 105 6.76 22.48 -22.16
C LEU A 105 6.47 23.66 -23.09
N LYS A 106 7.45 24.05 -23.92
CA LYS A 106 7.26 25.10 -24.92
C LYS A 106 6.15 24.74 -25.91
N LYS A 107 6.17 23.51 -26.44
CA LYS A 107 5.18 23.05 -27.43
C LYS A 107 3.78 22.91 -26.84
N GLU A 108 3.65 22.32 -25.65
CA GLU A 108 2.34 22.19 -24.99
C GLU A 108 1.75 23.55 -24.64
N LYS A 109 2.58 24.49 -24.16
CA LYS A 109 2.17 25.88 -23.92
C LYS A 109 1.68 26.55 -25.21
N GLU A 110 2.47 26.48 -26.28
CA GLU A 110 2.09 27.05 -27.58
C GLU A 110 0.81 26.42 -28.14
N LYS A 111 0.63 25.10 -27.99
CA LYS A 111 -0.58 24.38 -28.41
C LYS A 111 -1.81 24.90 -27.67
N PHE A 112 -1.75 24.98 -26.34
CA PHE A 112 -2.85 25.48 -25.51
C PHE A 112 -3.21 26.93 -25.86
N LEU A 113 -2.22 27.81 -25.95
CA LEU A 113 -2.46 29.23 -26.27
C LEU A 113 -2.98 29.43 -27.69
N ASN A 114 -2.44 28.71 -28.68
CA ASN A 114 -2.91 28.83 -30.07
C ASN A 114 -4.32 28.28 -30.27
N ALA A 115 -4.75 27.30 -29.47
CA ALA A 115 -6.13 26.84 -29.48
C ALA A 115 -7.10 27.93 -29.00
N HIS A 116 -6.73 28.68 -27.96
CA HIS A 116 -7.55 29.77 -27.41
C HIS A 116 -7.58 31.03 -28.30
N LYS A 117 -6.53 31.30 -29.10
CA LYS A 117 -6.55 32.42 -30.08
C LYS A 117 -7.67 32.35 -31.11
N LYS A 118 -8.31 31.18 -31.28
CA LYS A 118 -9.46 31.02 -32.17
C LYS A 118 -10.78 31.49 -31.53
N VAL A 119 -10.78 31.72 -30.23
CA VAL A 119 -11.99 31.94 -29.41
C VAL A 119 -11.89 33.22 -28.60
N LEU A 120 -10.69 33.61 -28.20
CA LEU A 120 -10.40 34.83 -27.43
C LEU A 120 -9.84 35.93 -28.32
N ASP A 121 -10.08 37.18 -27.95
CA ASP A 121 -9.38 38.32 -28.57
C ASP A 121 -7.91 38.42 -28.13
N ALA A 122 -7.18 39.38 -28.70
CA ALA A 122 -5.75 39.53 -28.43
C ALA A 122 -5.43 39.93 -26.98
N GLU A 123 -6.27 40.76 -26.35
CA GLU A 123 -6.07 41.21 -24.97
C GLU A 123 -6.36 40.07 -23.99
N GLU A 124 -7.46 39.36 -24.21
CA GLU A 124 -7.85 38.17 -23.43
C GLU A 124 -6.82 37.06 -23.54
N ALA A 125 -6.30 36.79 -24.75
CA ALA A 125 -5.28 35.78 -24.97
C ALA A 125 -3.96 36.11 -24.24
N GLU A 126 -3.55 37.38 -24.17
CA GLU A 126 -2.37 37.78 -23.39
C GLU A 126 -2.61 37.69 -21.88
N LYS A 127 -3.81 38.03 -21.38
CA LYS A 127 -4.17 37.80 -19.97
C LYS A 127 -4.08 36.32 -19.60
N LEU A 128 -4.66 35.44 -20.41
CA LEU A 128 -4.60 33.99 -20.19
C LEU A 128 -3.15 33.47 -20.19
N LYS A 129 -2.34 33.96 -21.14
CA LYS A 129 -0.92 33.61 -21.24
C LYS A 129 -0.13 34.03 -20.00
N ALA A 130 -0.35 35.24 -19.48
CA ALA A 130 0.32 35.72 -18.28
C ALA A 130 0.04 34.83 -17.07
N VAL A 131 -1.23 34.46 -16.84
CA VAL A 131 -1.62 33.55 -15.75
C VAL A 131 -0.96 32.19 -15.89
N LEU A 132 -1.02 31.60 -17.10
CA LEU A 132 -0.39 30.30 -17.36
C LEU A 132 1.13 30.34 -17.12
N GLU A 133 1.81 31.38 -17.58
CA GLU A 133 3.26 31.54 -17.41
C GLU A 133 3.66 31.72 -15.95
N GLU A 134 2.88 32.48 -15.17
CA GLU A 134 3.07 32.64 -13.72
C GLU A 134 2.95 31.30 -12.99
N GLN A 135 1.89 30.53 -13.26
CA GLN A 135 1.66 29.23 -12.63
C GLN A 135 2.75 28.22 -13.00
N ILE A 136 3.17 28.18 -14.27
CA ILE A 136 4.30 27.35 -14.72
C ILE A 136 5.57 27.73 -13.96
N ALA A 137 5.86 29.02 -13.80
CA ALA A 137 7.04 29.48 -13.06
C ALA A 137 6.99 29.03 -11.60
N LYS A 138 5.85 29.19 -10.92
CA LYS A 138 5.65 28.70 -9.54
C LYS A 138 5.86 27.19 -9.42
N LEU A 139 5.32 26.40 -10.35
CA LEU A 139 5.55 24.95 -10.37
C LEU A 139 7.03 24.60 -10.56
N GLN A 140 7.75 25.33 -11.42
CA GLN A 140 9.18 25.12 -11.63
C GLN A 140 10.02 25.53 -10.41
N GLU A 141 9.66 26.61 -9.74
CA GLU A 141 10.29 27.09 -8.50
C GLU A 141 10.09 26.12 -7.34
N ALA A 142 8.87 25.58 -7.19
CA ALA A 142 8.55 24.46 -6.31
C ALA A 142 9.37 23.19 -6.62
N GLY A 143 10.01 23.17 -7.79
CA GLY A 143 10.89 22.12 -8.21
C GLY A 143 10.15 21.01 -8.94
N TRP A 144 9.19 21.31 -9.83
CA TRP A 144 8.74 20.40 -10.87
C TRP A 144 9.59 20.54 -12.14
N SER A 145 9.92 19.44 -12.82
CA SER A 145 10.68 19.55 -14.07
C SER A 145 9.79 20.05 -15.21
N SER A 146 10.38 20.64 -16.25
CA SER A 146 9.61 21.04 -17.44
C SER A 146 8.84 19.88 -18.07
N LYS A 147 9.35 18.65 -17.96
CA LYS A 147 8.65 17.45 -18.43
C LYS A 147 7.40 17.17 -17.59
N ALA A 148 7.51 17.30 -16.25
CA ALA A 148 6.38 17.10 -15.36
C ALA A 148 5.31 18.17 -15.60
N VAL A 149 5.71 19.44 -15.62
CA VAL A 149 4.76 20.55 -15.90
C VAL A 149 4.12 20.40 -17.28
N ALA A 150 4.88 20.01 -18.31
CA ALA A 150 4.31 19.80 -19.63
C ALA A 150 3.22 18.71 -19.62
N GLY A 151 3.53 17.52 -19.10
CA GLY A 151 2.64 16.36 -19.22
C GLY A 151 1.59 16.19 -18.11
N GLY A 152 1.88 16.70 -16.92
CA GLY A 152 1.03 16.56 -15.73
C GLY A 152 0.20 17.79 -15.42
N TYR A 153 0.48 18.93 -16.06
CA TYR A 153 -0.27 20.17 -15.88
C TYR A 153 -0.79 20.72 -17.20
N VAL A 154 0.10 21.20 -18.08
CA VAL A 154 -0.31 21.93 -19.30
C VAL A 154 -1.07 21.04 -20.28
N HIS A 155 -0.63 19.80 -20.47
CA HIS A 155 -1.28 18.85 -21.37
C HIS A 155 -2.71 18.47 -20.95
N GLN A 156 -3.03 18.62 -19.66
CA GLN A 156 -4.35 18.29 -19.10
C GLN A 156 -5.35 19.44 -19.27
N LEU A 157 -4.91 20.60 -19.78
CA LEU A 157 -5.77 21.77 -19.95
C LEU A 157 -6.58 21.68 -21.25
N ASP A 158 -7.89 21.86 -21.13
CA ASP A 158 -8.78 21.93 -22.29
C ASP A 158 -8.90 23.36 -22.83
N THR A 159 -9.26 23.47 -24.11
CA THR A 159 -9.68 24.75 -24.68
C THR A 159 -11.06 25.14 -24.17
N LYS A 160 -11.19 26.32 -23.57
CA LYS A 160 -12.46 26.85 -23.06
C LYS A 160 -13.04 27.92 -24.00
N LYS A 161 -14.32 28.22 -23.79
CA LYS A 161 -15.13 29.06 -24.68
C LYS A 161 -14.93 30.56 -24.46
N ASP A 162 -14.42 30.96 -23.30
CA ASP A 162 -14.22 32.35 -22.91
C ASP A 162 -13.07 32.45 -21.89
N LEU A 163 -12.56 33.67 -21.67
CA LEU A 163 -11.43 33.91 -20.77
C LEU A 163 -11.74 33.48 -19.32
N LYS A 164 -12.95 33.79 -18.85
CA LYS A 164 -13.36 33.51 -17.46
C LYS A 164 -13.26 32.02 -17.15
N THR A 165 -13.88 31.18 -17.98
CA THR A 165 -13.85 29.72 -17.81
C THR A 165 -12.46 29.12 -18.02
N ALA A 166 -11.61 29.74 -18.87
CA ALA A 166 -10.21 29.35 -19.01
C ALA A 166 -9.39 29.65 -17.74
N GLN A 167 -9.61 30.82 -17.13
CA GLN A 167 -8.97 31.22 -15.88
C GLN A 167 -9.45 30.37 -14.71
N GLU A 168 -10.75 30.10 -14.57
CA GLU A 168 -11.30 29.22 -13.54
C GLU A 168 -10.69 27.81 -13.61
N GLN A 169 -10.48 27.27 -14.82
CA GLN A 169 -9.77 25.99 -15.00
C GLN A 169 -8.32 26.08 -14.52
N LEU A 170 -7.57 27.12 -14.90
CA LEU A 170 -6.19 27.30 -14.47
C LEU A 170 -6.07 27.48 -12.96
N GLU A 171 -6.97 28.25 -12.34
CA GLU A 171 -7.01 28.44 -10.89
C GLU A 171 -7.30 27.12 -10.17
N THR A 172 -8.31 26.39 -10.62
CA THR A 172 -8.69 25.09 -10.04
C THR A 172 -7.56 24.08 -10.15
N MET A 173 -6.98 23.94 -11.34
CA MET A 173 -5.89 22.99 -11.57
C MET A 173 -4.62 23.38 -10.82
N PHE A 174 -4.31 24.68 -10.73
CA PHE A 174 -3.16 25.14 -9.95
C PHE A 174 -3.38 24.85 -8.47
N ALA A 175 -4.54 25.20 -7.90
CA ALA A 175 -4.86 24.90 -6.52
C ALA A 175 -4.77 23.39 -6.23
N ASP A 176 -5.33 22.56 -7.11
CA ASP A 176 -5.25 21.10 -6.99
C ASP A 176 -3.79 20.62 -6.98
N SER A 177 -2.92 21.18 -7.82
CA SER A 177 -1.48 20.84 -7.84
C SER A 177 -0.73 21.14 -6.53
N GLN A 178 -1.31 21.96 -5.65
CA GLN A 178 -0.74 22.34 -4.35
C GLN A 178 -1.30 21.51 -3.18
N VAL A 179 -2.15 20.52 -3.44
CA VAL A 179 -2.66 19.59 -2.43
C VAL A 179 -1.93 18.25 -2.54
N PHE A 180 -1.42 17.72 -1.43
CA PHE A 180 -0.61 16.50 -1.48
C PHE A 180 -1.47 15.29 -1.85
N GLY A 181 -1.10 14.63 -2.95
CA GLY A 181 -1.78 13.43 -3.45
C GLY A 181 -3.12 13.70 -4.14
N SER A 182 -3.45 14.96 -4.45
CA SER A 182 -4.56 15.29 -5.35
C SER A 182 -4.32 14.80 -6.78
N ARG A 183 -5.35 14.85 -7.64
CA ARG A 183 -5.27 14.36 -9.01
C ARG A 183 -4.17 15.04 -9.83
N VAL A 184 -4.13 16.37 -9.88
CA VAL A 184 -3.11 17.12 -10.63
C VAL A 184 -1.72 16.93 -10.01
N PHE A 185 -1.61 16.88 -8.67
CA PHE A 185 -0.35 16.54 -8.01
C PHE A 185 0.15 15.15 -8.41
N GLN A 186 -0.73 14.15 -8.45
CA GLN A 186 -0.40 12.79 -8.86
C GLN A 186 0.04 12.73 -10.33
N GLU A 187 -0.60 13.48 -11.24
CA GLU A 187 -0.20 13.57 -12.65
C GLU A 187 1.21 14.16 -12.80
N LEU A 188 1.49 15.28 -12.13
CA LEU A 188 2.83 15.87 -12.05
C LEU A 188 3.84 14.86 -11.50
N TRP A 189 3.50 14.20 -10.39
CA TRP A 189 4.31 13.19 -9.73
C TRP A 189 4.67 12.04 -10.65
N GLN A 190 3.71 11.48 -11.38
CA GLN A 190 3.94 10.35 -12.29
C GLN A 190 4.98 10.70 -13.36
N LYS A 191 4.86 11.90 -13.96
CA LYS A 191 5.80 12.35 -15.00
C LYS A 191 7.21 12.58 -14.44
N GLU A 192 7.32 13.11 -13.22
CA GLU A 192 8.59 13.38 -12.53
C GLU A 192 9.28 12.10 -12.02
N ALA A 193 8.51 11.17 -11.43
CA ALA A 193 9.04 9.96 -10.79
C ALA A 193 9.65 8.97 -11.80
N LYS A 194 9.22 9.01 -13.06
CA LYS A 194 9.72 8.11 -14.12
C LYS A 194 11.19 8.37 -14.43
N GLY A 195 12.06 7.47 -13.94
CA GLY A 195 13.51 7.56 -14.14
C GLY A 195 14.21 8.58 -13.24
N ILE A 196 13.56 8.99 -12.15
CA ILE A 196 14.07 10.01 -11.23
C ILE A 196 15.44 9.60 -10.63
N LYS A 197 16.36 10.57 -10.58
CA LYS A 197 17.68 10.41 -9.97
C LYS A 197 17.62 10.75 -8.48
N LYS A 198 18.55 10.20 -7.69
CA LYS A 198 18.62 10.37 -6.23
C LYS A 198 18.47 11.83 -5.76
N LYS A 199 19.28 12.76 -6.28
CA LYS A 199 19.22 14.20 -5.92
C LYS A 199 17.81 14.76 -6.11
N ARG A 200 17.19 14.40 -7.23
CA ARG A 200 15.87 14.89 -7.61
C ARG A 200 14.76 14.25 -6.77
N ALA A 201 14.88 12.96 -6.48
CA ALA A 201 13.97 12.26 -5.57
C ALA A 201 13.94 12.91 -4.18
N ARG A 202 15.12 13.30 -3.64
CA ARG A 202 15.19 14.02 -2.37
C ARG A 202 14.51 15.40 -2.41
N GLN A 203 14.70 16.16 -3.49
CA GLN A 203 14.04 17.45 -3.67
C GLN A 203 12.51 17.29 -3.73
N LEU A 204 12.02 16.31 -4.49
CA LEU A 204 10.60 16.04 -4.62
C LEU A 204 9.97 15.64 -3.27
N LEU A 205 10.66 14.81 -2.49
CA LEU A 205 10.23 14.45 -1.13
C LEU A 205 10.26 15.65 -0.17
N THR A 206 11.26 16.53 -0.29
CA THR A 206 11.32 17.77 0.51
C THR A 206 10.13 18.67 0.21
N TYR A 207 9.80 18.86 -1.08
CA TYR A 207 8.62 19.62 -1.48
C TYR A 207 7.32 18.99 -0.97
N SER A 208 7.20 17.66 -1.00
CA SER A 208 6.04 16.95 -0.43
C SER A 208 5.86 17.21 1.05
N LEU A 209 6.95 17.19 1.83
CA LEU A 209 6.91 17.52 3.26
C LEU A 209 6.53 18.99 3.49
N GLN A 210 7.00 19.90 2.65
CA GLN A 210 6.64 21.33 2.71
C GLN A 210 5.16 21.57 2.41
N LEU A 211 4.58 20.91 1.41
CA LEU A 211 3.15 21.00 1.10
C LEU A 211 2.28 20.55 2.27
N VAL A 212 2.68 19.47 2.95
CA VAL A 212 1.98 18.97 4.14
C VAL A 212 2.28 19.82 5.39
N GLY A 213 3.32 20.66 5.36
CA GLY A 213 3.78 21.39 6.53
C GLY A 213 4.38 20.47 7.61
N ALA A 214 4.97 19.34 7.20
CA ALA A 214 5.54 18.36 8.12
C ALA A 214 6.73 18.95 8.90
N PRO A 215 6.72 18.91 10.25
CA PRO A 215 7.79 19.48 11.07
C PRO A 215 9.08 18.66 10.96
N GLU A 216 10.18 19.20 11.49
CA GLU A 216 11.45 18.46 11.60
C GLU A 216 11.41 17.31 12.63
N GLU A 217 10.44 17.37 13.55
CA GLU A 217 10.18 16.40 14.61
C GLU A 217 8.68 16.44 14.91
N LEU A 218 8.03 15.28 14.88
CA LEU A 218 6.62 15.16 15.27
C LEU A 218 6.48 15.33 16.79
N SER A 219 5.49 16.11 17.20
CA SER A 219 5.17 16.35 18.61
C SER A 219 4.42 15.17 19.24
N GLY A 220 3.59 14.47 18.45
CA GLY A 220 2.65 13.47 18.95
C GLY A 220 1.28 14.03 19.32
N GLU A 221 1.09 15.35 19.22
CA GLU A 221 -0.15 16.02 19.60
C GLU A 221 -1.27 15.80 18.57
N GLU A 222 -2.49 15.67 19.07
CA GLU A 222 -3.70 15.48 18.26
C GLU A 222 -3.93 16.65 17.30
N GLU A 223 -3.79 17.89 17.80
CA GLU A 223 -3.99 19.10 17.00
C GLU A 223 -2.97 19.23 15.86
N GLU A 224 -1.69 18.89 16.12
CA GLU A 224 -0.69 18.83 15.06
C GLU A 224 -1.04 17.76 14.03
N THR A 225 -1.46 16.58 14.49
CA THR A 225 -1.84 15.47 13.61
C THR A 225 -3.01 15.86 12.71
N GLY A 226 -4.07 16.47 13.25
CA GLY A 226 -5.22 16.95 12.47
C GLY A 226 -4.78 17.92 11.37
N ARG A 227 -4.01 18.95 11.71
CA ARG A 227 -3.50 19.94 10.74
C ARG A 227 -2.66 19.31 9.63
N LEU A 228 -1.87 18.28 9.93
CA LEU A 228 -1.06 17.57 8.94
C LEU A 228 -1.94 16.71 8.01
N VAL A 229 -2.93 16.01 8.56
CA VAL A 229 -3.84 15.15 7.78
C VAL A 229 -4.73 15.97 6.84
N GLU A 230 -5.19 17.15 7.25
CA GLU A 230 -5.97 18.09 6.43
C GLU A 230 -5.25 18.59 5.16
N LYS A 231 -3.93 18.38 5.03
CA LYS A 231 -3.16 18.76 3.83
C LYS A 231 -3.12 17.70 2.73
N PHE A 232 -3.67 16.53 3.01
CA PHE A 232 -3.81 15.48 2.02
C PHE A 232 -5.11 15.69 1.25
N SER A 233 -5.15 15.22 0.00
CA SER A 233 -6.40 15.21 -0.76
C SER A 233 -7.40 14.21 -0.19
N ASP A 234 -8.66 14.62 -0.09
CA ASP A 234 -9.79 13.74 0.27
C ASP A 234 -10.00 12.59 -0.75
N GLU A 235 -9.50 12.74 -1.97
CA GLU A 235 -9.55 11.69 -2.99
C GLU A 235 -8.47 10.63 -2.82
N LEU A 236 -7.45 10.88 -1.97
CA LEU A 236 -6.29 10.01 -1.83
C LEU A 236 -6.61 8.81 -0.92
N GLN A 237 -7.11 7.75 -1.56
CA GLN A 237 -7.50 6.53 -0.85
C GLN A 237 -6.28 5.78 -0.27
N PRO A 238 -6.47 4.98 0.79
CA PRO A 238 -5.41 4.16 1.37
C PRO A 238 -4.78 3.17 0.38
N ASP A 239 -5.50 2.80 -0.67
CA ASP A 239 -5.04 1.82 -1.65
C ASP A 239 -4.65 2.40 -3.01
N ASP A 240 -4.54 3.73 -3.09
CA ASP A 240 -4.12 4.43 -4.30
C ASP A 240 -2.73 3.98 -4.78
N TYR A 241 -2.56 3.87 -6.11
CA TYR A 241 -1.29 3.48 -6.75
C TYR A 241 -0.17 4.51 -6.48
N PHE A 242 -0.53 5.76 -6.18
CA PHE A 242 0.36 6.84 -5.77
C PHE A 242 1.29 6.37 -4.65
N TRP A 243 0.79 5.64 -3.65
CA TRP A 243 1.58 5.16 -2.52
C TRP A 243 2.74 4.26 -2.94
N GLY A 244 2.50 3.38 -3.91
CA GLY A 244 3.58 2.57 -4.47
C GLY A 244 4.61 3.41 -5.24
N SER A 245 4.18 4.51 -5.87
CA SER A 245 5.08 5.47 -6.51
C SER A 245 5.88 6.28 -5.49
N PHE A 246 5.24 6.76 -4.43
CA PHE A 246 5.84 7.47 -3.30
C PHE A 246 6.95 6.62 -2.67
N ALA A 247 6.64 5.38 -2.32
CA ALA A 247 7.59 4.42 -1.78
C ALA A 247 8.81 4.20 -2.70
N ARG A 248 8.60 4.11 -4.03
CA ARG A 248 9.71 4.00 -4.99
C ARG A 248 10.59 5.25 -5.02
N VAL A 249 10.04 6.44 -4.89
CA VAL A 249 10.82 7.67 -4.81
C VAL A 249 11.65 7.71 -3.52
N VAL A 250 11.09 7.28 -2.38
CA VAL A 250 11.84 7.09 -1.12
C VAL A 250 13.00 6.10 -1.31
N GLN A 251 12.75 4.94 -1.93
CA GLN A 251 13.79 3.96 -2.26
C GLN A 251 14.91 4.55 -3.14
N LYS A 252 14.59 5.47 -4.06
CA LYS A 252 15.57 6.15 -4.92
C LYS A 252 16.34 7.25 -4.19
N ALA A 253 15.68 7.98 -3.29
CA ALA A 253 16.30 9.03 -2.47
C ALA A 253 17.28 8.44 -1.45
N PHE A 254 16.96 7.27 -0.90
CA PHE A 254 17.71 6.61 0.18
C PHE A 254 18.10 5.18 -0.18
N PRO A 255 19.04 4.99 -1.13
CA PRO A 255 19.49 3.65 -1.49
C PRO A 255 20.23 2.97 -0.33
N ARG A 256 20.17 1.63 -0.27
CA ARG A 256 20.81 0.86 0.81
C ARG A 256 20.31 1.36 2.17
N GLN A 257 21.19 1.53 3.17
CA GLN A 257 20.86 1.92 4.55
C GLN A 257 20.88 3.44 4.79
N GLU A 258 20.75 4.24 3.74
CA GLU A 258 20.83 5.70 3.89
C GLU A 258 19.68 6.30 4.68
N LEU A 259 18.47 5.70 4.66
CA LEU A 259 17.33 6.17 5.45
C LEU A 259 17.56 6.01 6.98
N SER A 260 18.56 5.25 7.41
CA SER A 260 18.91 5.08 8.83
C SER A 260 20.06 5.98 9.30
N ARG A 261 20.62 6.82 8.42
CA ARG A 261 21.74 7.72 8.75
C ARG A 261 21.20 9.01 9.34
N MET A 262 21.99 9.65 10.20
CA MET A 262 21.69 10.99 10.72
C MET A 262 21.66 12.01 9.58
N ASP A 263 20.46 12.21 9.01
CA ASP A 263 20.13 13.09 7.89
C ASP A 263 18.74 13.67 8.20
N PRO A 264 18.57 15.01 8.27
CA PRO A 264 17.29 15.63 8.61
C PRO A 264 16.14 15.16 7.72
N LEU A 265 16.38 15.04 6.41
CA LEU A 265 15.35 14.56 5.48
C LEU A 265 15.03 13.09 5.71
N ALA A 266 16.03 12.26 6.04
CA ALA A 266 15.80 10.84 6.36
C ALA A 266 14.93 10.71 7.61
N LYS A 267 15.18 11.54 8.63
CA LYS A 267 14.38 11.60 9.85
C LYS A 267 12.94 12.00 9.55
N GLN A 268 12.73 13.12 8.87
CA GLN A 268 11.38 13.58 8.52
C GLN A 268 10.63 12.54 7.68
N ILE A 269 11.29 11.92 6.68
CA ILE A 269 10.65 10.88 5.88
C ILE A 269 10.33 9.64 6.70
N HIS A 270 11.21 9.20 7.60
CA HIS A 270 10.86 8.10 8.51
C HIS A 270 9.63 8.44 9.33
N GLN A 271 9.56 9.65 9.90
CA GLN A 271 8.43 10.09 10.72
C GLN A 271 7.14 10.30 9.93
N PHE A 272 7.26 10.78 8.69
CA PHE A 272 6.12 11.03 7.80
C PHE A 272 5.30 9.78 7.52
N ARG A 273 5.88 8.58 7.66
CA ARG A 273 5.14 7.31 7.56
C ARG A 273 3.99 7.20 8.58
N TYR A 274 4.11 7.85 9.73
CA TYR A 274 3.07 7.85 10.77
C TYR A 274 1.93 8.79 10.40
N VAL A 275 2.26 9.95 9.81
CA VAL A 275 1.28 10.89 9.26
C VAL A 275 0.49 10.24 8.12
N ILE A 276 1.17 9.51 7.23
CA ILE A 276 0.49 8.75 6.16
C ILE A 276 -0.47 7.71 6.78
N SER A 277 -0.05 6.93 7.78
CA SER A 277 -0.95 5.98 8.42
C SER A 277 -2.14 6.63 9.12
N ALA A 278 -1.94 7.79 9.76
CA ALA A 278 -3.01 8.58 10.34
C ALA A 278 -4.02 9.03 9.28
N GLN A 279 -3.55 9.58 8.15
CA GLN A 279 -4.39 9.97 7.02
C GLN A 279 -5.18 8.78 6.46
N GLN A 280 -4.55 7.61 6.31
CA GLN A 280 -5.20 6.43 5.77
C GLN A 280 -6.33 5.93 6.66
N ALA A 281 -6.14 5.94 7.98
CA ALA A 281 -7.19 5.60 8.93
C ALA A 281 -8.32 6.65 8.94
N GLN A 282 -7.95 7.93 8.89
CA GLN A 282 -8.91 9.04 8.87
C GLN A 282 -9.78 9.00 7.60
N TRP A 283 -9.17 8.74 6.44
CA TRP A 283 -9.90 8.59 5.18
C TRP A 283 -10.96 7.47 5.27
N VAL A 284 -10.62 6.33 5.88
CA VAL A 284 -11.61 5.25 6.09
C VAL A 284 -12.74 5.71 6.99
N ARG A 285 -12.46 6.47 8.06
CA ARG A 285 -13.49 7.00 8.95
C ARG A 285 -14.45 7.92 8.22
N GLU A 286 -13.91 8.89 7.47
CA GLU A 286 -14.70 9.92 6.79
C GLU A 286 -15.57 9.34 5.66
N ASN A 287 -15.12 8.26 5.02
CA ASN A 287 -15.81 7.68 3.87
C ASN A 287 -16.73 6.50 4.23
N PHE A 288 -16.51 5.84 5.38
CA PHE A 288 -17.21 4.58 5.72
C PHE A 288 -17.78 4.53 7.15
N ARG A 289 -17.46 5.46 8.05
CA ARG A 289 -17.97 5.43 9.42
C ARG A 289 -19.24 6.25 9.56
N GLU A 290 -20.32 5.60 9.94
CA GLU A 290 -21.56 6.28 10.31
C GLU A 290 -21.56 6.69 11.79
N LYS A 291 -22.49 7.57 12.16
CA LYS A 291 -22.63 8.04 13.54
C LYS A 291 -22.86 6.87 14.51
N GLY A 292 -22.00 6.76 15.52
CA GLY A 292 -22.07 5.72 16.55
C GLY A 292 -21.38 4.40 16.18
N GLN A 293 -20.81 4.29 14.98
CA GLN A 293 -20.01 3.14 14.56
C GLN A 293 -18.58 3.23 15.07
N THR A 294 -17.93 2.07 15.21
CA THR A 294 -16.52 1.96 15.58
C THR A 294 -15.61 2.05 14.36
N ASP A 295 -14.30 2.25 14.57
CA ASP A 295 -13.31 2.19 13.48
C ASP A 295 -13.31 0.81 12.79
N LYS A 296 -13.59 -0.25 13.54
CA LYS A 296 -13.75 -1.59 12.98
C LYS A 296 -14.92 -1.68 12.00
N ASP A 297 -16.05 -1.05 12.31
CA ASP A 297 -17.23 -1.09 11.44
C ASP A 297 -16.94 -0.37 10.13
N ALA A 298 -16.31 0.82 10.21
CA ALA A 298 -15.83 1.57 9.05
C ALA A 298 -14.82 0.76 8.21
N LEU A 299 -13.84 0.13 8.84
CA LEU A 299 -12.87 -0.72 8.16
C LEU A 299 -13.54 -1.95 7.52
N VAL A 300 -14.53 -2.56 8.18
CA VAL A 300 -15.29 -3.68 7.63
C VAL A 300 -16.04 -3.25 6.36
N ALA A 301 -16.73 -2.11 6.40
CA ALA A 301 -17.44 -1.56 5.25
C ALA A 301 -16.49 -1.25 4.08
N TYR A 302 -15.34 -0.63 4.36
CA TYR A 302 -14.29 -0.36 3.36
C TYR A 302 -13.79 -1.65 2.69
N LEU A 303 -13.41 -2.66 3.49
CA LEU A 303 -12.91 -3.93 2.97
C LEU A 303 -13.99 -4.71 2.20
N ALA A 304 -15.26 -4.63 2.65
CA ALA A 304 -16.40 -5.26 1.98
C ALA A 304 -16.66 -4.63 0.59
N ALA A 305 -16.61 -3.29 0.49
CA ALA A 305 -16.77 -2.59 -0.78
C ALA A 305 -15.69 -3.01 -1.81
N LYS A 306 -14.43 -3.17 -1.36
CA LYS A 306 -13.33 -3.66 -2.22
C LYS A 306 -13.55 -5.10 -2.68
N ARG A 307 -14.12 -5.95 -1.81
CA ARG A 307 -14.46 -7.32 -2.17
C ARG A 307 -15.57 -7.40 -3.23
N LYS A 308 -16.66 -6.64 -3.05
CA LYS A 308 -17.75 -6.54 -4.05
C LYS A 308 -17.22 -6.12 -5.43
N ALA A 309 -16.32 -5.14 -5.46
CA ALA A 309 -15.71 -4.69 -6.71
C ALA A 309 -14.93 -5.82 -7.43
N LYS A 310 -14.20 -6.64 -6.67
CA LYS A 310 -13.49 -7.82 -7.21
C LYS A 310 -14.45 -8.87 -7.75
N GLU A 311 -15.49 -9.22 -6.99
CA GLU A 311 -16.48 -10.21 -7.41
C GLU A 311 -17.25 -9.79 -8.68
N ALA A 312 -17.59 -8.49 -8.79
CA ALA A 312 -18.20 -7.95 -10.01
C ALA A 312 -17.31 -8.15 -11.25
N VAL A 313 -16.01 -7.90 -11.15
CA VAL A 313 -15.09 -8.06 -12.28
C VAL A 313 -14.89 -9.52 -12.67
N ASP A 314 -14.77 -10.42 -11.70
CA ASP A 314 -14.72 -11.85 -11.96
C ASP A 314 -15.99 -12.30 -12.71
N GLN A 315 -17.17 -11.80 -12.32
CA GLN A 315 -18.45 -12.09 -12.97
C GLN A 315 -18.52 -11.56 -14.42
N PHE A 316 -17.98 -10.37 -14.68
CA PHE A 316 -18.00 -9.75 -16.03
C PHE A 316 -16.82 -10.18 -16.92
N GLY A 317 -15.97 -11.12 -16.47
CA GLY A 317 -14.86 -11.65 -17.27
C GLY A 317 -13.78 -10.61 -17.58
N LEU A 318 -13.66 -9.59 -16.73
CA LEU A 318 -12.66 -8.53 -16.88
C LEU A 318 -11.29 -8.97 -16.35
N GLU A 319 -10.84 -10.19 -16.72
CA GLU A 319 -9.60 -10.83 -16.24
C GLU A 319 -8.32 -9.98 -16.47
N GLU A 320 -8.35 -9.04 -17.42
CA GLU A 320 -7.26 -8.11 -17.73
C GLU A 320 -7.24 -6.85 -16.83
N PHE A 321 -8.30 -6.58 -16.05
CA PHE A 321 -8.33 -5.45 -15.12
C PHE A 321 -7.53 -5.80 -13.86
N ARG A 322 -6.20 -5.56 -13.91
CA ARG A 322 -5.27 -5.65 -12.76
C ARG A 322 -5.54 -4.65 -11.62
N TYR A 323 -6.73 -4.07 -11.53
CA TYR A 323 -7.06 -2.94 -10.66
C TYR A 323 -7.71 -3.34 -9.33
N PHE A 324 -7.57 -4.59 -8.88
CA PHE A 324 -8.11 -5.02 -7.59
C PHE A 324 -7.04 -5.02 -6.53
N VAL A 325 -7.30 -4.24 -5.48
CA VAL A 325 -6.43 -4.23 -4.32
C VAL A 325 -6.72 -5.45 -3.47
N GLU A 326 -5.74 -6.33 -3.40
CA GLU A 326 -5.73 -7.43 -2.46
C GLU A 326 -5.23 -6.91 -1.12
N TYR A 327 -6.11 -6.95 -0.11
CA TYR A 327 -5.68 -6.81 1.27
C TYR A 327 -5.31 -8.18 1.84
N ASP A 328 -4.22 -8.21 2.60
CA ASP A 328 -3.70 -9.39 3.25
C ASP A 328 -4.01 -9.35 4.76
N LEU A 329 -4.54 -10.47 5.26
CA LEU A 329 -4.85 -10.71 6.67
C LEU A 329 -3.98 -11.82 7.28
N GLU A 330 -3.01 -12.35 6.55
CA GLU A 330 -2.12 -13.45 6.93
C GLU A 330 -0.74 -12.96 7.36
N GLU A 331 -0.39 -11.71 7.05
CA GLU A 331 0.80 -11.06 7.56
C GLU A 331 0.81 -11.03 9.09
N SER A 332 1.99 -11.21 9.67
CA SER A 332 2.11 -11.45 11.11
C SER A 332 1.86 -10.18 11.93
N SER A 333 0.85 -10.20 12.81
CA SER A 333 0.59 -9.12 13.79
C SER A 333 1.50 -9.16 15.02
N ARG A 334 2.49 -10.08 15.07
CA ARG A 334 3.36 -10.31 16.23
C ARG A 334 4.02 -9.03 16.76
N LEU A 335 4.50 -8.17 15.85
CA LEU A 335 5.21 -6.95 16.22
C LEU A 335 4.30 -5.84 16.76
N HIS A 336 2.98 -5.98 16.63
CA HIS A 336 1.99 -5.02 17.13
C HIS A 336 1.31 -5.50 18.41
N ASN A 337 1.86 -6.51 19.09
CA ASN A 337 1.32 -7.00 20.37
C ASN A 337 2.39 -6.91 21.46
N LYS A 338 3.04 -5.74 21.58
CA LYS A 338 4.11 -5.52 22.56
C LYS A 338 3.54 -5.33 23.97
N VAL A 339 4.24 -5.88 24.95
CA VAL A 339 3.97 -5.69 26.38
C VAL A 339 5.27 -5.40 27.12
N ALA A 340 5.19 -4.77 28.29
CA ALA A 340 6.33 -4.59 29.17
C ALA A 340 6.33 -5.66 30.26
N THR A 341 7.52 -6.07 30.70
CA THR A 341 7.70 -6.96 31.85
C THR A 341 8.28 -6.16 33.02
N LEU A 342 7.62 -6.25 34.18
CA LEU A 342 8.06 -5.64 35.43
C LEU A 342 8.54 -6.74 36.37
N ARG A 343 9.73 -6.59 36.94
CA ARG A 343 10.28 -7.56 37.90
C ARG A 343 10.06 -7.05 39.32
N GLY A 344 9.32 -7.81 40.12
CA GLY A 344 9.14 -7.56 41.54
C GLY A 344 10.38 -7.93 42.36
N GLN A 345 10.45 -7.41 43.59
CA GLN A 345 11.57 -7.66 44.52
C GLN A 345 11.76 -9.16 44.86
N SER A 346 10.69 -9.96 44.78
CA SER A 346 10.73 -11.41 45.00
C SER A 346 11.07 -12.23 43.74
N GLY A 347 11.41 -11.58 42.62
CA GLY A 347 11.65 -12.23 41.33
C GLY A 347 10.39 -12.55 40.53
N SER A 348 9.21 -12.14 41.02
CA SER A 348 7.95 -12.24 40.26
C SER A 348 8.00 -11.36 39.00
N VAL A 349 7.39 -11.83 37.90
CA VAL A 349 7.24 -11.05 36.67
C VAL A 349 5.77 -10.67 36.50
N VAL A 350 5.50 -9.38 36.40
CA VAL A 350 4.18 -8.82 36.11
C VAL A 350 4.18 -8.27 34.69
N ILE A 351 3.13 -8.55 33.92
CA ILE A 351 2.94 -8.00 32.59
C ILE A 351 2.23 -6.66 32.70
N ARG A 352 2.79 -5.66 32.02
CA ARG A 352 2.16 -4.35 31.82
C ARG A 352 1.75 -4.23 30.37
N TYR A 353 0.44 -4.19 30.13
CA TYR A 353 -0.12 -3.89 28.83
C TYR A 353 -0.06 -2.37 28.56
N PRO A 354 0.05 -1.93 27.30
CA PRO A 354 0.06 -0.53 26.93
C PRO A 354 -1.06 0.30 27.59
N ASN A 355 -2.31 -0.15 27.49
CA ASN A 355 -3.47 0.54 28.06
C ASN A 355 -3.92 -0.06 29.40
N TYR A 356 -3.04 -0.79 30.11
CA TYR A 356 -3.35 -1.59 31.31
C TYR A 356 -4.34 -2.76 31.10
N ASP A 357 -5.14 -2.72 30.04
CA ASP A 357 -6.03 -3.80 29.63
C ASP A 357 -5.39 -4.75 28.62
N THR A 358 -5.78 -6.03 28.69
CA THR A 358 -5.41 -7.04 27.71
C THR A 358 -6.08 -6.78 26.36
N LEU A 359 -5.26 -6.46 25.36
CA LEU A 359 -5.71 -6.20 23.99
C LEU A 359 -5.01 -7.13 23.00
N VAL A 360 -5.70 -7.40 21.89
CA VAL A 360 -5.16 -8.15 20.76
C VAL A 360 -5.22 -7.27 19.53
N ASN A 361 -4.06 -6.97 18.97
CA ASN A 361 -3.97 -6.19 17.74
C ASN A 361 -3.81 -7.12 16.53
N ILE A 362 -4.61 -6.90 15.50
CA ILE A 362 -4.50 -7.59 14.21
C ILE A 362 -4.00 -6.64 13.14
N LYS A 363 -3.32 -7.19 12.14
CA LYS A 363 -2.69 -6.45 11.05
C LYS A 363 -3.42 -6.74 9.74
N ILE A 364 -3.71 -5.68 9.00
CA ILE A 364 -4.29 -5.71 7.65
C ILE A 364 -3.33 -4.93 6.76
N VAL A 365 -2.93 -5.50 5.62
CA VAL A 365 -1.96 -4.87 4.71
C VAL A 365 -2.54 -4.74 3.33
N MET A 366 -2.37 -3.59 2.66
CA MET A 366 -2.81 -3.37 1.28
C MET A 366 -1.60 -2.99 0.42
N ASN A 367 -1.41 -3.74 -0.67
CA ASN A 367 -0.29 -3.53 -1.61
C ASN A 367 1.10 -3.46 -0.94
N PHE A 368 1.27 -4.10 0.21
CA PHE A 368 2.46 -4.06 1.08
C PHE A 368 2.78 -2.69 1.70
N HIS A 369 2.20 -1.60 1.21
CA HIS A 369 2.50 -0.23 1.60
C HIS A 369 1.63 0.26 2.76
N THR A 370 0.32 0.14 2.59
CA THR A 370 -0.66 0.57 3.58
C THR A 370 -0.85 -0.52 4.61
N GLU A 371 -0.84 -0.12 5.87
CA GLU A 371 -0.99 -1.01 7.01
C GLU A 371 -2.05 -0.42 7.93
N PHE A 372 -3.07 -1.22 8.25
CA PHE A 372 -3.98 -0.93 9.35
C PHE A 372 -3.69 -1.90 10.48
N ILE A 373 -3.61 -1.36 11.69
CA ILE A 373 -3.62 -2.15 12.91
C ILE A 373 -4.95 -1.89 13.61
N LEU A 374 -5.70 -2.95 13.85
CA LEU A 374 -6.99 -2.89 14.51
C LEU A 374 -6.91 -3.61 15.85
N SER A 375 -7.29 -2.93 16.92
CA SER A 375 -7.39 -3.53 18.25
C SER A 375 -8.63 -4.43 18.37
N SER A 376 -8.62 -5.33 19.34
CA SER A 376 -9.79 -6.17 19.67
C SER A 376 -10.99 -5.38 20.18
N GLU A 377 -10.79 -4.13 20.59
CA GLU A 377 -11.85 -3.18 20.96
C GLU A 377 -12.48 -2.48 19.75
N GLY A 378 -11.89 -2.66 18.57
CA GLY A 378 -12.41 -2.09 17.33
C GLY A 378 -11.98 -0.65 17.07
N ARG A 379 -10.89 -0.19 17.70
CA ARG A 379 -10.20 1.07 17.36
C ARG A 379 -9.02 0.85 16.42
N PHE A 380 -8.78 1.78 15.51
CA PHE A 380 -7.49 1.87 14.82
C PHE A 380 -6.39 2.12 15.85
N VAL A 381 -5.23 1.51 15.61
CA VAL A 381 -4.05 1.63 16.47
C VAL A 381 -3.00 2.36 15.64
N ASN A 382 -2.93 3.68 15.80
CA ASN A 382 -1.96 4.53 15.11
C ASN A 382 -1.06 5.26 16.10
N GLU A 383 0.19 5.49 15.69
CA GLU A 383 1.17 6.26 16.47
C GLU A 383 0.84 7.76 16.54
N LEU A 384 0.12 8.25 15.53
CA LEU A 384 -0.52 9.55 15.45
C LEU A 384 -1.97 9.35 15.06
N ASP A 385 -2.91 10.07 15.67
CA ASP A 385 -4.32 9.97 15.32
C ASP A 385 -5.02 11.32 15.51
N PRO A 386 -5.75 11.86 14.49
CA PRO A 386 -6.54 13.08 14.64
C PRO A 386 -7.66 13.00 15.68
N GLU A 387 -8.07 11.79 16.07
CA GLU A 387 -9.09 11.55 17.11
C GLU A 387 -8.48 11.11 18.45
N GLY A 388 -7.19 11.39 18.62
CA GLY A 388 -6.42 11.10 19.82
C GLY A 388 -5.80 9.70 19.83
N THR A 389 -4.56 9.63 20.31
CA THR A 389 -3.80 8.38 20.47
C THR A 389 -3.81 7.90 21.92
N ASP A 390 -3.67 6.59 22.11
CA ASP A 390 -3.45 5.98 23.41
C ASP A 390 -2.07 5.30 23.47
N THR A 391 -1.74 4.70 24.62
CA THR A 391 -0.43 4.06 24.80
C THR A 391 -0.27 2.84 23.87
N ASN A 392 -1.36 2.16 23.51
CA ASN A 392 -1.34 1.09 22.51
C ASN A 392 -1.01 1.63 21.11
N GLY A 393 -1.58 2.76 20.71
CA GLY A 393 -1.27 3.49 19.48
C GLY A 393 0.21 3.85 19.37
N ILE A 394 0.77 4.49 20.40
CA ILE A 394 2.19 4.89 20.42
C ILE A 394 3.13 3.68 20.30
N ILE A 395 2.81 2.55 20.96
CA ILE A 395 3.71 1.39 21.06
C ILE A 395 3.53 0.41 19.89
N ASN A 396 2.29 0.17 19.49
CA ASN A 396 1.89 -0.88 18.54
C ASN A 396 1.31 -0.32 17.24
N GLY A 397 1.35 1.00 17.07
CA GLY A 397 0.80 1.73 15.94
C GLY A 397 1.15 1.17 14.57
N ALA A 398 0.22 1.36 13.64
CA ALA A 398 0.44 1.19 12.22
C ALA A 398 1.48 2.19 11.71
N SER A 399 2.15 1.81 10.63
CA SER A 399 3.10 2.69 9.95
C SER A 399 3.22 2.32 8.48
N PHE A 400 3.21 3.32 7.59
CA PHE A 400 3.31 3.10 6.15
C PHE A 400 4.64 2.44 5.77
N ASN A 401 4.66 1.48 4.85
CA ASN A 401 5.87 0.78 4.43
C ASN A 401 6.44 1.35 3.13
N TYR A 402 7.72 1.70 3.14
CA TYR A 402 8.45 2.14 1.95
C TYR A 402 9.01 0.99 1.12
N ALA A 403 9.15 -0.21 1.67
CA ALA A 403 9.51 -1.37 0.85
C ALA A 403 8.30 -1.94 0.08
N ASN A 404 8.58 -2.79 -0.90
CA ASN A 404 7.54 -3.42 -1.75
C ASN A 404 7.23 -4.88 -1.35
N LYS A 405 7.98 -5.44 -0.38
CA LYS A 405 7.83 -6.83 0.10
C LYS A 405 8.73 -7.12 1.30
N ASN A 406 8.42 -8.19 2.03
CA ASN A 406 9.15 -8.61 3.22
C ASN A 406 10.53 -9.21 2.87
N ASN A 407 11.54 -8.34 2.72
CA ASN A 407 12.91 -8.74 2.38
C ASN A 407 13.95 -7.84 3.09
N LYS A 408 15.21 -7.87 2.61
CA LYS A 408 16.28 -7.01 3.15
C LYS A 408 15.97 -5.51 3.02
N LEU A 409 15.27 -5.10 1.95
CA LEU A 409 14.89 -3.71 1.74
C LEU A 409 13.88 -3.25 2.79
N HIS A 410 12.87 -4.06 3.10
CA HIS A 410 11.92 -3.81 4.20
C HIS A 410 12.64 -3.60 5.54
N ARG A 411 13.60 -4.47 5.89
CA ARG A 411 14.42 -4.24 7.10
C ARG A 411 15.16 -2.90 7.07
N THR A 412 15.61 -2.48 5.90
CA THR A 412 16.47 -1.31 5.77
C THR A 412 15.68 0.01 5.76
N LEU A 413 14.46 0.00 5.23
CA LEU A 413 13.63 1.19 5.12
C LEU A 413 12.61 1.32 6.24
N ASP A 414 12.09 0.20 6.75
CA ASP A 414 10.90 0.24 7.61
C ASP A 414 11.18 -0.24 9.04
N ILE A 415 12.35 -0.85 9.30
CA ILE A 415 12.72 -1.42 10.62
C ILE A 415 13.98 -0.75 11.19
N THR A 416 15.06 -0.68 10.43
CA THR A 416 16.34 -0.14 10.92
C THR A 416 16.26 1.36 11.26
N PRO A 417 15.56 2.22 10.48
CA PRO A 417 15.44 3.65 10.77
C PRO A 417 14.79 3.96 12.12
N VAL A 418 13.91 3.08 12.62
CA VAL A 418 13.19 3.24 13.91
C VAL A 418 14.14 3.67 15.03
N ARG A 419 15.27 2.98 15.18
CA ARG A 419 16.24 3.28 16.25
C ARG A 419 16.82 4.71 16.14
N ALA A 420 17.04 5.19 14.91
CA ALA A 420 17.67 6.48 14.68
C ALA A 420 16.64 7.61 14.72
N HIS A 421 15.48 7.41 14.09
CA HIS A 421 14.61 8.49 13.64
C HIS A 421 13.22 8.53 14.29
N ASP A 422 12.89 7.57 15.16
CA ASP A 422 11.62 7.64 15.90
C ASP A 422 11.48 8.96 16.68
N PRO A 423 10.26 9.49 16.77
CA PRO A 423 10.00 10.69 17.53
C PRO A 423 10.37 10.60 19.01
N ALA A 424 10.70 11.75 19.60
CA ALA A 424 11.08 11.83 21.01
C ALA A 424 9.95 11.35 21.94
N TYR A 425 8.70 11.76 21.68
CA TYR A 425 7.54 11.38 22.49
C TYR A 425 7.37 9.85 22.54
N ARG A 426 7.52 9.19 21.39
CA ARG A 426 7.43 7.72 21.32
C ARG A 426 8.56 7.03 22.05
N LYS A 427 9.80 7.51 21.91
CA LYS A 427 10.95 6.95 22.63
C LYS A 427 10.75 6.99 24.14
N ALA A 428 10.15 8.06 24.67
CA ALA A 428 9.85 8.22 26.09
C ALA A 428 8.83 7.18 26.61
N VAL A 429 7.86 6.79 25.78
CA VAL A 429 6.83 5.80 26.15
C VAL A 429 7.31 4.36 25.98
N THR A 430 8.06 4.06 24.91
CA THR A 430 8.46 2.69 24.57
C THR A 430 9.55 2.12 25.48
N ARG A 431 10.37 2.98 26.08
CA ARG A 431 11.46 2.61 27.00
C ARG A 431 11.55 3.62 28.15
N THR A 432 11.44 3.11 29.36
CA THR A 432 11.69 3.86 30.60
C THR A 432 12.93 3.31 31.32
N ALA A 433 13.27 3.87 32.48
CA ALA A 433 14.31 3.32 33.34
C ALA A 433 13.92 1.93 33.90
N ASP A 434 12.63 1.69 34.09
CA ASP A 434 12.11 0.51 34.79
C ASP A 434 11.69 -0.61 33.83
N TYR A 435 11.29 -0.29 32.60
CA TYR A 435 10.78 -1.28 31.66
C TYR A 435 10.92 -0.90 30.18
N VAL A 436 10.79 -1.92 29.33
CA VAL A 436 10.78 -1.78 27.87
C VAL A 436 9.62 -2.60 27.32
N TYR A 437 8.84 -2.00 26.42
CA TYR A 437 7.84 -2.74 25.67
C TYR A 437 8.50 -3.61 24.59
N GLN A 438 8.21 -4.90 24.63
CA GLN A 438 8.81 -5.89 23.73
C GLN A 438 7.74 -6.69 23.02
N ALA A 439 8.01 -7.05 21.77
CA ALA A 439 7.15 -7.94 21.01
C ALA A 439 7.44 -9.40 21.39
N PRO A 440 6.43 -10.29 21.37
CA PRO A 440 6.66 -11.72 21.57
C PRO A 440 7.64 -12.25 20.53
N ASN A 441 8.54 -13.15 20.91
CA ASN A 441 9.49 -13.73 19.96
C ASN A 441 8.82 -14.76 19.03
N ASN A 442 9.52 -15.16 17.97
CA ASN A 442 8.99 -16.04 16.92
C ASN A 442 9.40 -17.51 17.08
N ILE A 443 9.70 -17.97 18.29
CA ILE A 443 10.08 -19.36 18.55
C ILE A 443 8.84 -20.24 18.46
N ARG A 444 8.85 -21.27 17.61
CA ARG A 444 7.64 -22.06 17.32
C ARG A 444 7.47 -23.30 18.20
N THR A 445 8.53 -23.80 18.80
CA THR A 445 8.48 -25.01 19.63
C THR A 445 9.38 -24.87 20.85
N GLU A 446 8.97 -25.51 21.95
CA GLU A 446 9.73 -25.60 23.20
C GLU A 446 11.03 -26.39 23.04
N LEU A 447 11.03 -27.37 22.12
CA LEU A 447 12.16 -28.28 21.86
C LEU A 447 13.41 -27.58 21.33
N VAL A 448 13.30 -26.38 20.75
CA VAL A 448 14.47 -25.69 20.19
C VAL A 448 15.37 -25.15 21.30
N GLN A 449 14.86 -24.85 22.50
CA GLN A 449 15.61 -24.11 23.54
C GLN A 449 15.10 -24.39 24.96
N VAL A 450 15.17 -25.64 25.40
CA VAL A 450 14.93 -25.98 26.82
C VAL A 450 16.00 -25.28 27.67
N GLY A 451 15.59 -24.31 28.49
CA GLY A 451 16.44 -23.69 29.52
C GLY A 451 16.87 -22.23 29.33
N THR A 452 16.57 -21.57 28.20
CA THR A 452 16.99 -20.16 27.98
C THR A 452 15.95 -19.11 28.42
N GLY A 453 14.74 -19.53 28.81
CA GLY A 453 13.63 -18.60 29.08
C GLY A 453 12.92 -18.10 27.81
N ASP A 454 13.53 -18.24 26.63
CA ASP A 454 13.02 -17.71 25.37
C ASP A 454 11.65 -18.31 24.97
N TRP A 455 11.36 -19.57 25.32
CA TRP A 455 10.03 -20.15 25.05
C TRP A 455 8.91 -19.48 25.85
N SER A 456 9.20 -18.94 27.05
CA SER A 456 8.20 -18.24 27.87
C SER A 456 7.73 -16.93 27.20
N GLU A 457 8.57 -16.32 26.36
CA GLU A 457 8.29 -15.08 25.61
C GLU A 457 7.72 -15.34 24.20
N SER A 458 7.48 -16.60 23.85
CA SER A 458 7.05 -16.96 22.50
C SER A 458 5.62 -16.53 22.17
N TYR A 459 5.45 -16.02 20.95
CA TYR A 459 4.15 -15.73 20.32
C TYR A 459 3.23 -16.96 20.23
N PHE A 460 3.80 -18.17 20.28
CA PHE A 460 3.10 -19.45 20.13
C PHE A 460 2.91 -20.21 21.44
N ASN A 461 3.47 -19.73 22.56
CA ASN A 461 3.35 -20.39 23.84
C ASN A 461 2.03 -20.02 24.54
N LYS A 462 1.18 -21.03 24.79
CA LYS A 462 -0.12 -20.89 25.47
C LYS A 462 -0.04 -20.74 27.00
N LYS A 463 1.15 -20.91 27.56
CA LYS A 463 1.47 -20.75 28.98
C LYS A 463 2.56 -19.68 29.20
N GLY A 464 2.91 -18.93 28.14
CA GLY A 464 3.96 -17.93 28.17
C GLY A 464 3.48 -16.57 28.66
N LEU A 465 4.40 -15.63 28.77
CA LEU A 465 4.18 -14.24 29.20
C LEU A 465 3.16 -13.50 28.32
N TYR A 466 3.09 -13.83 27.03
CA TYR A 466 2.15 -13.23 26.08
C TYR A 466 0.84 -14.01 25.93
N SER A 467 0.58 -15.00 26.79
CA SER A 467 -0.65 -15.78 26.74
C SER A 467 -1.80 -15.10 27.49
N TYR A 468 -3.02 -15.28 27.01
CA TYR A 468 -4.23 -14.78 27.65
C TYR A 468 -5.33 -15.83 27.59
N GLN A 469 -6.05 -16.06 28.69
CA GLN A 469 -7.14 -17.05 28.77
C GLN A 469 -6.76 -18.43 28.19
N LYS A 470 -5.58 -18.95 28.55
CA LYS A 470 -5.02 -20.24 28.07
C LYS A 470 -4.80 -20.30 26.55
N LYS A 471 -4.75 -19.16 25.86
CA LYS A 471 -4.42 -19.04 24.43
C LYS A 471 -3.09 -18.31 24.28
N SER A 472 -2.26 -18.78 23.37
CA SER A 472 -1.10 -18.02 22.90
C SER A 472 -1.55 -16.74 22.19
N CYS A 473 -0.70 -15.71 22.17
CA CYS A 473 -0.95 -14.49 21.40
C CYS A 473 -1.30 -14.79 19.94
N SER A 474 -0.60 -15.74 19.30
CA SER A 474 -0.92 -16.22 17.95
C SER A 474 -2.34 -16.79 17.80
N GLN A 475 -2.84 -17.52 18.79
CA GLN A 475 -4.20 -18.05 18.76
C GLN A 475 -5.25 -16.94 18.93
N SER A 476 -4.97 -15.97 19.80
CA SER A 476 -5.83 -14.80 20.00
C SER A 476 -5.92 -13.95 18.73
N VAL A 477 -4.78 -13.63 18.10
CA VAL A 477 -4.73 -12.91 16.82
C VAL A 477 -5.50 -13.65 15.72
N ARG A 478 -5.30 -14.98 15.58
CA ARG A 478 -6.06 -15.77 14.59
C ARG A 478 -7.57 -15.75 14.85
N LYS A 479 -8.01 -15.67 16.11
CA LYS A 479 -9.42 -15.59 16.47
C LYS A 479 -10.01 -14.25 16.00
N GLU A 480 -9.31 -13.15 16.24
CA GLU A 480 -9.78 -11.82 15.82
C GLU A 480 -9.74 -11.65 14.29
N ILE A 481 -8.72 -12.19 13.60
CA ILE A 481 -8.71 -12.24 12.12
C ILE A 481 -9.92 -13.02 11.58
N LYS A 482 -10.28 -14.16 12.18
CA LYS A 482 -11.47 -14.92 11.77
C LYS A 482 -12.76 -14.12 11.96
N ARG A 483 -12.86 -13.36 13.04
CA ARG A 483 -14.00 -12.47 13.31
C ARG A 483 -14.10 -11.35 12.27
N LEU A 484 -12.97 -10.71 11.94
CA LEU A 484 -12.92 -9.69 10.89
C LEU A 484 -13.31 -10.26 9.52
N LYS A 485 -12.72 -11.41 9.12
CA LYS A 485 -13.07 -12.10 7.86
C LYS A 485 -14.56 -12.40 7.76
N LYS A 486 -15.16 -12.84 8.87
CA LYS A 486 -16.60 -13.11 8.94
C LYS A 486 -17.41 -11.82 8.74
N ALA A 487 -17.10 -10.77 9.49
CA ALA A 487 -17.80 -9.48 9.37
C ALA A 487 -17.70 -8.86 7.98
N VAL A 488 -16.51 -8.88 7.35
CA VAL A 488 -16.31 -8.40 5.97
C VAL A 488 -17.11 -9.23 4.97
N LYS A 489 -17.24 -10.55 5.19
CA LYS A 489 -18.08 -11.38 4.33
C LYS A 489 -19.55 -11.02 4.49
N GLU A 490 -20.04 -10.91 5.73
CA GLU A 490 -21.44 -10.58 6.00
C GLU A 490 -21.81 -9.22 5.40
N ALA A 491 -20.99 -8.18 5.61
CA ALA A 491 -21.20 -6.86 5.02
C ALA A 491 -21.04 -6.81 3.48
N ALA A 492 -20.34 -7.79 2.88
CA ALA A 492 -20.22 -7.91 1.43
C ALA A 492 -21.43 -8.64 0.81
N ASP A 493 -22.12 -9.48 1.59
CA ASP A 493 -23.27 -10.27 1.14
C ASP A 493 -24.61 -9.50 1.36
N GLU A 494 -24.62 -8.46 2.21
CA GLU A 494 -25.68 -7.44 2.35
C GLU A 494 -25.70 -6.44 1.19
#